data_AF-A0A1B6D3J1-F1
#
_entry.id   AF-A0A1B6D3J1-F1
#
_cell.length_a   1.000
_cell.length_b   1.000
_cell.length_c   1.000
_cell.angle_alpha   90.00
_cell.angle_beta   90.00
_cell.angle_gamma   90.00
#
_symmetry.space_group_name_H-M   'P 1'
#
loop_
_entity.id
_entity.type
_entity.pdbx_description
1 polymer ?
#
loop_
_entity_poly.entity_id
_entity_poly.type
_entity_poly.pdbx_seq_one_letter_code
_entity_poly.pdbx_strand_id
1 'polypeptide(L)'
;MKFLVAAFVIITFILILEVHSESLLSDILQLSKNNGKHSMDEEEQLQRSDDETRMKGLEAYRRSISDRGLTCASLRFSDENWTGRWLPEKITERPQMQHDKNSTNNMWQMINATCDDGHTNLTVDWDLSPINYTCFDPAHVLLPDPNTRGMISRDYVPAAYSARHICMKSTIEYDTFLPTFGPHRPAWPKYGEYQFVPRQRWLHNLEHGAVVMLYHPCAHPVLVNRLRRVVTSCLYRHVITPYTLLPPNRPLALVTWGWAYLMPDVDTESAIKFIREHALNGPERTHNDGQYDQFLLKHAEIVSNIEDETICPI
;
A
#
# COMPACT_ATOMS: atom_id res chain seq x y z
N MET A 1 -31.84 -50.08 51.36
CA MET A 1 -32.67 -50.12 50.13
C MET A 1 -32.75 -48.79 49.38
N LYS A 2 -32.83 -47.60 50.01
CA LYS A 2 -32.97 -46.33 49.29
C LYS A 2 -31.74 -45.86 48.48
N PHE A 3 -30.52 -46.26 48.87
CA PHE A 3 -29.29 -45.88 48.18
C PHE A 3 -28.98 -46.69 46.90
N LEU A 4 -29.44 -47.95 46.82
CA LEU A 4 -29.25 -48.76 45.61
C LEU A 4 -30.12 -48.30 44.43
N VAL A 5 -31.32 -47.78 44.72
CA VAL A 5 -32.27 -47.31 43.70
C VAL A 5 -31.76 -46.02 43.04
N ALA A 6 -31.16 -45.11 43.81
CA ALA A 6 -30.60 -43.87 43.28
C ALA A 6 -29.40 -44.11 42.36
N ALA A 7 -28.51 -45.05 42.72
CA ALA A 7 -27.36 -45.42 41.89
C ALA A 7 -27.80 -46.07 40.57
N PHE A 8 -28.85 -46.91 40.58
CA PHE A 8 -29.37 -47.53 39.36
C PHE A 8 -29.98 -46.52 38.39
N VAL A 9 -30.70 -45.51 38.90
CA VAL A 9 -31.30 -44.44 38.09
C VAL A 9 -30.23 -43.55 37.44
N ILE A 10 -29.16 -43.23 38.16
CA ILE A 10 -28.07 -42.40 37.61
C ILE A 10 -27.30 -43.16 36.52
N ILE A 11 -27.00 -44.45 36.73
CA ILE A 11 -26.29 -45.27 35.74
C ILE A 11 -27.15 -45.47 34.48
N THR A 12 -28.46 -45.67 34.63
CA THR A 12 -29.36 -45.74 33.46
C THR A 12 -29.49 -44.38 32.75
N PHE A 13 -29.49 -43.25 33.47
CA PHE A 13 -29.50 -41.93 32.83
C PHE A 13 -28.22 -41.62 32.05
N ILE A 14 -27.05 -42.00 32.58
CA ILE A 14 -25.76 -41.82 31.90
C ILE A 14 -25.69 -42.67 30.63
N LEU A 15 -26.09 -43.94 30.70
CA LEU A 15 -26.12 -44.83 29.53
C LEU A 15 -27.12 -44.36 28.45
N ILE A 16 -28.25 -43.79 28.83
CA ILE A 16 -29.24 -43.22 27.88
C ILE A 16 -28.68 -41.96 27.20
N LEU A 17 -27.96 -41.11 27.92
CA LEU A 17 -27.33 -39.90 27.37
C LEU A 17 -26.17 -40.24 26.41
N GLU A 18 -25.39 -41.27 26.72
CA GLU A 18 -24.26 -41.71 25.88
C GLU A 18 -24.76 -42.31 24.55
N VAL A 19 -25.82 -43.14 24.59
CA VAL A 19 -26.46 -43.73 23.40
C VAL A 19 -27.14 -42.68 22.51
N HIS A 20 -27.74 -41.63 23.07
CA HIS A 20 -28.32 -40.54 22.28
C HIS A 20 -27.26 -39.67 21.59
N SER A 21 -26.06 -39.54 22.18
CA SER A 21 -24.99 -38.71 21.62
C SER A 21 -24.38 -39.29 20.34
N GLU A 22 -24.22 -40.62 20.27
CA GLU A 22 -23.71 -41.28 19.06
C GLU A 22 -24.72 -41.28 17.90
N SER A 23 -26.02 -41.42 18.20
CA SER A 23 -27.09 -41.33 17.19
C SER A 23 -27.17 -39.94 16.56
N LEU A 24 -27.06 -38.88 17.37
CA LEU A 24 -27.09 -37.50 16.88
C LEU A 24 -25.86 -37.16 16.03
N LEU A 25 -24.68 -37.68 16.39
CA LEU A 25 -23.47 -37.48 15.57
C LEU A 25 -23.56 -38.21 14.23
N SER A 26 -24.13 -39.42 14.18
CA SER A 26 -24.30 -40.14 12.91
C SER A 26 -25.27 -39.42 11.98
N ASP A 27 -26.35 -38.86 12.52
CA ASP A 27 -27.36 -38.15 11.75
C ASP A 27 -26.84 -36.80 11.22
N ILE A 28 -26.07 -36.06 12.04
CA ILE A 28 -25.41 -34.81 11.63
C ILE A 28 -24.35 -35.07 10.55
N LEU A 29 -23.56 -36.14 10.66
CA LEU A 29 -22.57 -36.52 9.65
C LEU A 29 -23.23 -36.96 8.33
N GLN A 30 -24.39 -37.61 8.37
CA GLN A 30 -25.15 -37.94 7.16
C GLN A 30 -25.77 -36.69 6.51
N LEU A 31 -26.31 -35.76 7.30
CA LEU A 31 -26.85 -34.49 6.80
C LEU A 31 -25.77 -33.61 6.17
N SER A 32 -24.57 -33.53 6.77
CA SER A 32 -23.43 -32.80 6.22
C SER A 32 -22.92 -33.41 4.90
N LYS A 33 -22.84 -34.75 4.81
CA LYS A 33 -22.44 -35.44 3.57
C LYS A 33 -23.45 -35.27 2.44
N ASN A 34 -24.75 -35.24 2.73
CA ASN A 34 -25.79 -35.07 1.72
C ASN A 34 -25.86 -33.62 1.21
N ASN A 35 -25.71 -32.62 2.08
CA ASN A 35 -25.68 -31.20 1.66
C ASN A 35 -24.43 -30.86 0.83
N GLY A 36 -23.26 -31.41 1.18
CA GLY A 36 -22.03 -31.17 0.43
C GLY A 36 -22.00 -31.81 -0.95
N LYS A 37 -22.76 -32.90 -1.17
CA LYS A 37 -22.88 -33.55 -2.48
C LYS A 37 -23.83 -32.78 -3.40
N HIS A 38 -24.93 -32.26 -2.85
CA HIS A 38 -25.91 -31.52 -3.63
C HIS A 38 -25.38 -30.16 -4.12
N SER A 39 -24.59 -29.44 -3.30
CA SER A 39 -24.04 -28.13 -3.71
C SER A 39 -22.93 -28.25 -4.76
N MET A 40 -22.14 -29.33 -4.72
CA MET A 40 -21.05 -29.55 -5.67
C MET A 40 -21.59 -29.92 -7.06
N ASP A 41 -22.67 -30.71 -7.11
CA ASP A 41 -23.35 -31.06 -8.37
C ASP A 41 -24.09 -29.84 -8.99
N GLU A 42 -24.63 -28.93 -8.17
CA GLU A 42 -25.27 -27.69 -8.64
C GLU A 42 -24.25 -26.67 -9.17
N GLU A 43 -23.10 -26.49 -8.51
CA GLU A 43 -22.00 -25.64 -9.02
C GLU A 43 -21.43 -26.18 -10.33
N GLU A 44 -21.24 -27.50 -10.47
CA GLU A 44 -20.71 -28.08 -11.71
C GLU A 44 -21.71 -27.93 -12.87
N GLN A 45 -23.02 -28.01 -12.61
CA GLN A 45 -24.05 -27.77 -13.62
C GLN A 45 -24.13 -26.29 -14.05
N LEU A 46 -23.99 -25.36 -13.10
CA LEU A 46 -24.00 -23.92 -13.38
C LEU A 46 -22.77 -23.52 -14.21
N GLN A 47 -21.59 -24.06 -13.86
CA GLN A 47 -20.35 -23.81 -14.58
C GLN A 47 -20.40 -24.39 -16.02
N ARG A 48 -20.98 -25.57 -16.19
CA ARG A 48 -21.13 -26.22 -17.51
C ARG A 48 -22.13 -25.46 -18.41
N SER A 49 -23.18 -24.90 -17.82
CA SER A 49 -24.15 -24.01 -18.48
C SER A 49 -23.50 -22.70 -18.98
N ASP A 50 -22.68 -22.07 -18.14
CA ASP A 50 -21.99 -20.82 -18.50
C ASP A 50 -20.97 -21.02 -19.62
N ASP A 51 -20.21 -22.13 -19.59
CA ASP A 51 -19.26 -22.45 -20.66
C ASP A 51 -19.97 -22.77 -21.98
N GLU A 52 -21.11 -23.47 -21.97
CA GLU A 52 -21.89 -23.72 -23.19
C GLU A 52 -22.45 -22.42 -23.79
N THR A 53 -22.89 -21.49 -22.94
CA THR A 53 -23.39 -20.17 -23.34
C THR A 53 -22.28 -19.31 -23.94
N ARG A 54 -21.08 -19.34 -23.34
CA ARG A 54 -19.89 -18.63 -23.82
C ARG A 54 -19.41 -19.18 -25.18
N MET A 55 -19.44 -20.50 -25.36
CA MET A 55 -19.04 -21.13 -26.62
C MET A 55 -20.02 -20.86 -27.76
N LYS A 56 -21.34 -20.83 -27.49
CA LYS A 56 -22.35 -20.42 -28.48
C LYS A 56 -22.18 -18.95 -28.91
N GLY A 57 -21.80 -18.06 -28.00
CA GLY A 57 -21.49 -16.66 -28.31
C GLY A 57 -20.27 -16.50 -29.24
N LEU A 58 -19.22 -17.30 -29.01
CA LEU A 58 -18.02 -17.31 -29.85
C LEU A 58 -18.28 -17.90 -31.24
N GLU A 59 -19.13 -18.92 -31.36
CA GLU A 59 -19.54 -19.45 -32.66
C GLU A 59 -20.41 -18.47 -33.47
N ALA A 60 -21.30 -17.73 -32.81
CA ALA A 60 -22.09 -16.68 -33.44
C ALA A 60 -21.21 -15.53 -33.97
N TYR A 61 -20.20 -15.12 -33.19
CA TYR A 61 -19.20 -14.13 -33.63
C TYR A 61 -18.34 -14.65 -34.79
N ARG A 62 -17.93 -15.93 -34.75
CA ARG A 62 -17.14 -16.55 -35.82
C ARG A 62 -17.93 -16.66 -37.13
N ARG A 63 -19.22 -16.97 -37.07
CA ARG A 63 -20.11 -16.96 -38.25
C ARG A 63 -20.30 -15.55 -38.81
N SER A 64 -20.41 -14.53 -37.96
CA SER A 64 -20.53 -13.13 -38.42
C SER A 64 -19.28 -12.60 -39.13
N ILE A 65 -18.09 -13.16 -38.86
CA ILE A 65 -16.85 -12.83 -39.57
C ILE A 65 -16.75 -13.60 -40.90
N SER A 66 -17.25 -14.84 -40.96
CA SER A 66 -17.25 -15.65 -42.18
C SER A 66 -18.23 -15.16 -43.25
N ASP A 67 -19.42 -14.69 -42.85
CA ASP A 67 -20.46 -14.19 -43.77
C ASP A 67 -20.16 -12.80 -44.35
N ARG A 68 -19.20 -12.05 -43.77
CA ARG A 68 -18.77 -10.73 -44.28
C ARG A 68 -17.63 -10.79 -45.29
N GLY A 69 -17.12 -11.97 -45.65
CA GLY A 69 -16.12 -12.14 -46.71
C GLY A 69 -14.84 -11.31 -46.53
N LEU A 70 -14.49 -10.90 -45.30
CA LEU A 70 -13.32 -10.09 -45.01
C LEU A 70 -12.12 -10.99 -44.79
N THR A 71 -11.44 -11.33 -45.88
CA THR A 71 -10.04 -11.76 -45.80
C THR A 71 -9.17 -10.51 -45.59
N CYS A 72 -8.02 -10.67 -44.94
CA CYS A 72 -7.04 -9.60 -44.66
C CYS A 72 -6.46 -8.93 -45.95
N ALA A 73 -6.93 -9.32 -47.14
CA ALA A 73 -6.41 -8.91 -48.43
C ALA A 73 -7.36 -7.99 -49.25
N SER A 74 -8.52 -7.56 -48.72
CA SER A 74 -9.50 -6.79 -49.51
C SER A 74 -9.87 -5.40 -48.99
N LEU A 75 -9.21 -4.87 -47.96
CA LEU A 75 -9.37 -3.46 -47.59
C LEU A 75 -8.56 -2.57 -48.56
N ARG A 76 -9.19 -2.23 -49.70
CA ARG A 76 -8.78 -1.04 -50.46
C ARG A 76 -9.19 0.18 -49.65
N PHE A 77 -8.23 0.78 -48.97
CA PHE A 77 -8.38 2.14 -48.45
C PHE A 77 -8.54 3.07 -49.65
N SER A 78 -9.62 3.85 -49.65
CA SER A 78 -9.77 5.02 -50.51
C SER A 78 -8.56 5.93 -50.35
N ASP A 79 -8.09 6.53 -51.45
CA ASP A 79 -7.01 7.52 -51.47
C ASP A 79 -7.39 8.74 -50.62
N GLU A 80 -7.20 8.63 -49.30
CA GLU A 80 -7.16 9.80 -48.44
C GLU A 80 -5.81 10.47 -48.63
N ASN A 81 -5.85 11.71 -49.12
CA ASN A 81 -4.68 12.55 -49.34
C ASN A 81 -4.10 12.98 -47.99
N TRP A 82 -3.38 12.06 -47.35
CA TRP A 82 -2.75 12.27 -46.06
C TRP A 82 -1.43 13.02 -46.23
N THR A 83 -1.30 14.17 -45.56
CA THR A 83 -0.11 15.05 -45.61
C THR A 83 0.77 14.94 -44.37
N GLY A 84 0.55 13.94 -43.52
CA GLY A 84 1.39 13.70 -42.34
C GLY A 84 2.75 13.08 -42.70
N ARG A 85 3.65 13.03 -41.73
CA ARG A 85 4.96 12.34 -41.84
C ARG A 85 4.96 11.13 -40.91
N TRP A 86 5.27 9.94 -41.44
CA TRP A 86 5.48 8.74 -40.63
C TRP A 86 6.84 8.83 -39.91
N LEU A 87 6.90 8.44 -38.64
CA LEU A 87 8.08 8.55 -37.76
C LEU A 87 9.36 7.85 -38.29
N PRO A 88 10.58 8.26 -37.86
CA PRO A 88 11.00 9.61 -37.52
C PRO A 88 12.08 10.12 -38.50
N GLU A 89 11.98 11.41 -38.78
CA GLU A 89 13.01 12.22 -39.44
C GLU A 89 14.34 12.04 -38.68
N LYS A 90 15.46 11.86 -39.40
CA LYS A 90 16.79 11.91 -38.79
C LYS A 90 16.88 13.23 -38.04
N ILE A 91 16.97 13.17 -36.71
CA ILE A 91 17.19 14.33 -35.86
C ILE A 91 18.54 14.93 -36.25
N THR A 92 18.53 15.87 -37.19
CA THR A 92 19.66 16.76 -37.44
C THR A 92 19.67 17.74 -36.28
N GLU A 93 20.61 17.48 -35.38
CA GLU A 93 20.81 18.13 -34.08
C GLU A 93 19.80 17.70 -33.02
N ARG A 94 20.29 16.88 -32.08
CA ARG A 94 19.66 16.71 -30.77
C ARG A 94 19.31 18.13 -30.29
N PRO A 95 18.06 18.39 -29.83
CA PRO A 95 17.83 19.56 -29.02
C PRO A 95 18.93 19.51 -27.96
N GLN A 96 19.76 20.56 -27.91
CA GLN A 96 20.63 20.68 -26.76
C GLN A 96 19.66 20.71 -25.58
N MET A 97 19.56 19.59 -24.85
CA MET A 97 19.31 19.70 -23.43
C MET A 97 20.34 20.72 -23.01
N GLN A 98 19.88 21.92 -22.65
CA GLN A 98 20.58 22.72 -21.68
C GLN A 98 20.67 21.82 -20.44
N HIS A 99 21.61 20.88 -20.48
CA HIS A 99 22.44 20.61 -19.34
C HIS A 99 23.07 21.96 -19.08
N ASP A 100 22.40 22.76 -18.27
CA ASP A 100 23.06 23.77 -17.49
C ASP A 100 24.14 23.01 -16.73
N LYS A 101 25.35 23.02 -17.30
CA LYS A 101 26.56 22.46 -16.70
C LYS A 101 26.97 23.22 -15.42
N ASN A 102 26.14 24.19 -15.01
CA ASN A 102 26.21 24.95 -13.78
C ASN A 102 25.05 24.67 -12.81
N SER A 103 24.06 23.83 -13.13
CA SER A 103 23.10 23.40 -12.11
C SER A 103 23.70 22.30 -11.26
N THR A 104 24.66 22.70 -10.43
CA THR A 104 24.76 22.10 -9.11
C THR A 104 23.46 22.47 -8.41
N ASN A 105 22.41 21.66 -8.60
CA ASN A 105 21.19 21.70 -7.78
C ASN A 105 21.62 21.31 -6.37
N ASN A 106 22.31 22.21 -5.68
CA ASN A 106 22.64 22.04 -4.30
C ASN A 106 21.30 22.21 -3.59
N MET A 107 20.62 21.11 -3.28
CA MET A 107 19.30 21.10 -2.63
C MET A 107 19.25 22.11 -1.47
N TRP A 108 20.36 22.27 -0.74
CA TRP A 108 20.56 23.27 0.30
C TRP A 108 20.31 24.72 -0.13
N GLN A 109 20.63 25.07 -1.37
CA GLN A 109 20.34 26.39 -1.93
C GLN A 109 18.86 26.57 -2.24
N MET A 110 18.08 25.50 -2.38
CA MET A 110 16.63 25.56 -2.60
C MET A 110 15.85 25.70 -1.29
N ILE A 111 16.48 25.43 -0.14
CA ILE A 111 15.89 25.65 1.18
C ILE A 111 16.05 27.12 1.55
N ASN A 112 15.11 27.95 1.08
CA ASN A 112 15.09 29.39 1.32
C ASN A 112 13.67 29.95 1.10
N ALA A 113 13.45 31.19 1.55
CA ALA A 113 12.16 31.86 1.44
C ALA A 113 11.64 32.06 0.00
N THR A 114 12.51 32.01 -1.02
CA THR A 114 12.14 32.18 -2.44
C THR A 114 11.61 30.88 -3.05
N CYS A 115 12.05 29.71 -2.58
CA CYS A 115 11.71 28.42 -3.15
C CYS A 115 10.87 27.56 -2.20
N ASP A 116 11.42 27.22 -1.05
CA ASP A 116 10.79 26.41 -0.02
C ASP A 116 11.53 26.57 1.31
N ASP A 117 10.93 27.27 2.26
CA ASP A 117 11.47 27.43 3.62
C ASP A 117 10.83 26.45 4.62
N GLY A 118 9.95 25.55 4.15
CA GLY A 118 9.21 24.60 5.00
C GLY A 118 8.04 25.20 5.77
N HIS A 119 7.77 26.50 5.68
CA HIS A 119 6.76 27.18 6.49
C HIS A 119 5.77 28.01 5.68
N THR A 120 6.18 28.52 4.52
CA THR A 120 5.37 29.41 3.69
C THR A 120 4.66 28.66 2.56
N ASN A 121 3.48 29.17 2.19
CA ASN A 121 2.67 28.67 1.08
C ASN A 121 2.33 27.16 1.14
N LEU A 122 2.24 26.59 2.35
CA LEU A 122 1.97 25.16 2.58
C LEU A 122 0.62 24.70 2.00
N THR A 123 -0.29 25.64 1.78
CA THR A 123 -1.62 25.42 1.16
C THR A 123 -1.56 24.85 -0.25
N VAL A 124 -0.40 24.90 -0.91
CA VAL A 124 -0.17 24.31 -2.24
C VAL A 124 -0.15 22.78 -2.20
N ASP A 125 0.35 22.19 -1.11
CA ASP A 125 0.42 20.73 -0.96
C ASP A 125 -0.84 20.15 -0.29
N TRP A 126 -1.48 20.93 0.58
CA TRP A 126 -2.67 20.53 1.33
C TRP A 126 -3.37 21.73 1.95
N ASP A 127 -4.68 21.67 2.12
CA ASP A 127 -5.56 22.78 2.48
C ASP A 127 -5.67 23.10 3.99
N LEU A 128 -4.75 22.60 4.82
CA LEU A 128 -4.82 22.66 6.29
C LEU A 128 -6.06 21.96 6.89
N SER A 129 -6.82 21.21 6.09
CA SER A 129 -8.05 20.58 6.53
C SER A 129 -7.78 19.40 7.47
N PRO A 130 -8.60 19.23 8.53
CA PRO A 130 -8.53 18.06 9.40
C PRO A 130 -8.86 16.75 8.68
N ILE A 131 -9.40 16.81 7.45
CA ILE A 131 -9.78 15.62 6.69
C ILE A 131 -8.63 14.65 6.46
N ASN A 132 -7.40 15.16 6.38
CA ASN A 132 -6.23 14.35 6.07
C ASN A 132 -5.72 13.53 7.27
N TYR A 133 -6.14 13.86 8.50
CA TYR A 133 -5.64 13.24 9.72
C TYR A 133 -6.73 12.86 10.74
N THR A 134 -8.00 13.15 10.46
CA THR A 134 -9.12 12.88 11.37
C THR A 134 -9.95 11.71 10.87
N CYS A 135 -10.28 10.77 11.76
CA CYS A 135 -11.31 9.78 11.49
C CYS A 135 -12.69 10.37 11.81
N PHE A 136 -13.55 10.51 10.80
CA PHE A 136 -14.90 11.05 10.98
C PHE A 136 -15.93 10.03 11.49
N ASP A 137 -15.58 8.74 11.46
CA ASP A 137 -16.40 7.68 12.03
C ASP A 137 -15.59 6.87 13.06
N PRO A 138 -15.35 7.45 14.26
CA PRO A 138 -14.53 6.80 15.28
C PRO A 138 -15.21 5.55 15.89
N ALA A 139 -16.52 5.36 15.66
CA ALA A 139 -17.24 4.18 16.12
C ALA A 139 -16.90 2.93 15.27
N HIS A 140 -16.52 3.13 14.00
CA HIS A 140 -16.20 2.06 13.06
C HIS A 140 -14.73 2.12 12.64
N VAL A 141 -13.85 1.78 13.58
CA VAL A 141 -12.43 1.60 13.30
C VAL A 141 -12.20 0.45 12.32
N LEU A 142 -11.17 0.59 11.49
CA LEU A 142 -10.75 -0.45 10.55
C LEU A 142 -10.10 -1.60 11.32
N LEU A 143 -10.81 -2.73 11.36
CA LEU A 143 -10.35 -3.95 11.99
C LEU A 143 -9.53 -4.80 11.00
N PRO A 144 -8.48 -5.48 11.48
CA PRO A 144 -7.70 -6.38 10.64
C PRO A 144 -8.55 -7.60 10.24
N ASP A 145 -8.52 -7.94 8.95
CA ASP A 145 -9.04 -9.22 8.46
C ASP A 145 -7.96 -10.30 8.56
N PRO A 146 -8.18 -11.39 9.34
CA PRO A 146 -7.21 -12.48 9.49
C PRO A 146 -6.82 -13.18 8.19
N ASN A 147 -7.66 -13.11 7.14
CA ASN A 147 -7.39 -13.72 5.85
C ASN A 147 -6.57 -12.83 4.92
N THR A 148 -6.52 -11.52 5.21
CA THR A 148 -5.69 -10.58 4.46
C THR A 148 -4.26 -10.66 4.99
N ARG A 149 -3.30 -10.91 4.10
CA ARG A 149 -1.86 -10.99 4.44
C ARG A 149 -1.16 -9.69 4.11
N GLY A 150 -0.11 -9.29 4.84
CA GLY A 150 0.76 -8.16 4.44
C GLY A 150 1.30 -8.27 3.00
N MET A 151 1.55 -7.12 2.36
CA MET A 151 1.98 -7.04 0.96
C MET A 151 3.16 -6.08 0.84
N ILE A 152 4.28 -6.58 0.33
CA ILE A 152 5.44 -5.76 0.00
C ILE A 152 5.38 -5.45 -1.50
N SER A 153 5.48 -4.19 -1.86
CA SER A 153 5.61 -3.72 -3.24
C SER A 153 6.99 -3.09 -3.43
N ARG A 154 7.55 -3.31 -4.62
CA ARG A 154 8.82 -2.73 -5.06
C ARG A 154 8.59 -1.96 -6.34
N ASP A 155 9.01 -0.70 -6.34
CA ASP A 155 9.04 0.10 -7.55
C ASP A 155 10.39 -0.04 -8.27
N TYR A 156 10.35 0.03 -9.60
CA TYR A 156 11.56 0.04 -10.41
C TYR A 156 12.13 1.47 -10.47
N VAL A 157 13.14 1.74 -9.64
CA VAL A 157 13.89 2.99 -9.64
C VAL A 157 15.21 2.79 -10.39
N PRO A 158 15.41 3.41 -11.57
CA PRO A 158 16.68 3.32 -12.28
C PRO A 158 17.85 3.84 -11.43
N ALA A 159 19.01 3.20 -11.50
CA ALA A 159 20.18 3.61 -10.71
C ALA A 159 20.67 5.05 -11.00
N ALA A 160 20.41 5.54 -12.22
CA ALA A 160 20.73 6.91 -12.64
C ALA A 160 19.58 7.91 -12.39
N TYR A 161 18.47 7.46 -11.79
CA TYR A 161 17.36 8.33 -11.47
C TYR A 161 17.76 9.29 -10.35
N SER A 162 17.48 10.57 -10.58
CA SER A 162 17.61 11.64 -9.59
C SER A 162 16.26 12.31 -9.48
N ALA A 163 15.69 12.33 -8.27
CA ALA A 163 14.43 12.99 -8.05
C ALA A 163 14.59 14.50 -8.20
N ARG A 164 13.51 15.14 -8.66
CA ARG A 164 13.49 16.60 -8.82
C ARG A 164 12.91 17.23 -7.57
N HIS A 165 13.67 18.14 -6.95
CA HIS A 165 13.12 19.05 -5.94
C HIS A 165 12.30 20.16 -6.61
N ILE A 166 11.07 20.38 -6.15
CA ILE A 166 10.13 21.36 -6.73
C ILE A 166 9.74 22.40 -5.69
N CYS A 167 10.02 23.68 -5.97
CA CYS A 167 9.64 24.82 -5.12
C CYS A 167 8.13 24.98 -4.94
N MET A 168 7.72 25.68 -3.87
CA MET A 168 6.32 25.87 -3.45
C MET A 168 5.42 26.61 -4.45
N LYS A 169 5.97 27.16 -5.54
CA LYS A 169 5.21 27.84 -6.61
C LYS A 169 4.46 26.89 -7.56
N SER A 170 4.67 25.59 -7.45
CA SER A 170 4.09 24.56 -8.32
C SER A 170 3.51 23.42 -7.50
N THR A 171 2.42 22.81 -7.98
CA THR A 171 1.88 21.57 -7.41
C THR A 171 2.71 20.37 -7.86
N ILE A 172 2.62 19.27 -7.09
CA ILE A 172 3.25 18.00 -7.42
C ILE A 172 2.17 16.92 -7.40
N GLU A 173 2.00 16.25 -8.53
CA GLU A 173 1.09 15.13 -8.71
C GLU A 173 1.87 13.81 -8.79
N TYR A 174 1.22 12.73 -8.38
CA TYR A 174 1.78 11.38 -8.42
C TYR A 174 0.82 10.43 -9.11
N ASP A 175 1.37 9.54 -9.93
CA ASP A 175 0.59 8.55 -10.69
C ASP A 175 0.11 7.39 -9.79
N THR A 176 0.71 7.23 -8.61
CA THR A 176 0.36 6.18 -7.65
C THR A 176 -0.24 6.78 -6.38
N PHE A 177 -1.17 6.05 -5.76
CA PHE A 177 -1.75 6.45 -4.48
C PHE A 177 -0.72 6.39 -3.34
N LEU A 178 0.37 5.64 -3.50
CA LEU A 178 1.43 5.49 -2.51
C LEU A 178 2.78 5.63 -3.23
N PRO A 179 3.29 6.86 -3.39
CA PRO A 179 4.59 7.06 -4.01
C PRO A 179 5.70 6.59 -3.07
N THR A 180 6.69 5.87 -3.61
CA THR A 180 7.89 5.44 -2.87
C THR A 180 9.17 6.16 -3.32
N PHE A 181 9.07 6.91 -4.42
CA PHE A 181 10.08 7.78 -4.99
C PHE A 181 9.38 8.80 -5.90
N GLY A 182 10.10 9.82 -6.35
CA GLY A 182 9.56 10.80 -7.29
C GLY A 182 9.89 12.24 -6.93
N PRO A 183 9.35 13.23 -7.67
CA PRO A 183 9.52 14.64 -7.35
C PRO A 183 8.94 14.97 -5.97
N HIS A 184 9.60 15.87 -5.24
CA HIS A 184 9.22 16.20 -3.86
C HIS A 184 9.74 17.60 -3.46
N ARG A 185 9.44 18.03 -2.23
CA ARG A 185 9.80 19.37 -1.73
C ARG A 185 11.24 19.46 -1.21
N PRO A 186 11.98 20.54 -1.49
CA PRO A 186 13.33 20.75 -0.98
C PRO A 186 13.44 20.67 0.55
N ALA A 187 12.57 21.32 1.32
CA ALA A 187 12.62 21.24 2.77
C ALA A 187 11.90 19.98 3.26
N TRP A 188 12.65 19.02 3.81
CA TRP A 188 12.08 17.79 4.35
C TRP A 188 11.62 17.96 5.80
N PRO A 189 10.65 17.15 6.25
CA PRO A 189 10.24 17.00 7.65
C PRO A 189 11.40 16.67 8.57
N LYS A 190 11.41 17.29 9.75
CA LYS A 190 12.19 16.78 10.87
C LYS A 190 11.81 15.34 11.18
N TYR A 191 12.76 14.53 11.64
CA TYR A 191 12.44 13.17 12.06
C TYR A 191 11.56 13.18 13.31
N GLY A 192 10.51 12.37 13.30
CA GLY A 192 9.56 12.29 14.41
C GLY A 192 8.13 11.95 14.02
N GLU A 193 7.22 12.19 14.94
CA GLU A 193 5.79 11.94 14.80
C GLU A 193 5.03 13.25 14.61
N TYR A 194 4.09 13.24 13.67
CA TYR A 194 3.34 14.41 13.25
C TYR A 194 1.83 14.16 13.35
N GLN A 195 1.09 15.24 13.53
CA GLN A 195 -0.35 15.22 13.32
C GLN A 195 -0.67 15.02 11.83
N PHE A 196 0.11 15.64 10.93
CA PHE A 196 0.02 15.41 9.50
C PHE A 196 1.26 15.90 8.75
N VAL A 197 1.70 15.14 7.75
CA VAL A 197 2.70 15.52 6.76
C VAL A 197 2.19 15.11 5.37
N PRO A 198 2.16 16.03 4.39
CA PRO A 198 1.76 15.69 3.02
C PRO A 198 2.85 14.86 2.31
N ARG A 199 2.45 14.04 1.34
CA ARG A 199 3.36 13.12 0.61
C ARG A 199 4.52 13.79 -0.09
N GLN A 200 4.30 15.02 -0.56
CA GLN A 200 5.31 15.86 -1.19
C GLN A 200 6.49 16.17 -0.26
N ARG A 201 6.30 16.07 1.06
CA ARG A 201 7.31 16.35 2.09
C ARG A 201 8.02 15.08 2.54
N TRP A 202 7.27 14.08 3.01
CA TRP A 202 7.90 12.86 3.55
C TRP A 202 8.62 12.01 2.50
N LEU A 203 8.33 12.19 1.21
CA LEU A 203 9.09 11.56 0.12
C LEU A 203 10.57 11.92 0.14
N HIS A 204 10.93 13.14 0.56
CA HIS A 204 12.32 13.55 0.66
C HIS A 204 13.03 12.81 1.80
N ASN A 205 12.35 12.55 2.93
CA ASN A 205 12.92 11.70 3.98
C ASN A 205 13.27 10.30 3.44
N LEU A 206 12.45 9.75 2.53
CA LEU A 206 12.78 8.47 1.88
C LEU A 206 14.06 8.57 1.05
N GLU A 207 14.26 9.67 0.34
CA GLU A 207 15.50 9.91 -0.44
C GLU A 207 16.75 9.92 0.46
N HIS A 208 16.62 10.42 1.69
CA HIS A 208 17.64 10.40 2.74
C HIS A 208 17.73 9.07 3.51
N GLY A 209 16.99 8.05 3.07
CA GLY A 209 17.02 6.70 3.64
C GLY A 209 16.19 6.51 4.91
N ALA A 210 15.25 7.41 5.20
CA ALA A 210 14.34 7.26 6.33
C ALA A 210 13.26 6.19 6.09
N VAL A 211 12.61 5.78 7.18
CA VAL A 211 11.39 4.98 7.15
C VAL A 211 10.20 5.88 7.46
N VAL A 212 9.23 5.96 6.55
CA VAL A 212 7.96 6.65 6.79
C VAL A 212 6.91 5.63 7.19
N MET A 213 6.40 5.74 8.41
CA MET A 213 5.24 4.98 8.88
C MET A 213 3.97 5.76 8.58
N LEU A 214 3.13 5.16 7.74
CA LEU A 214 1.82 5.68 7.39
C LEU A 214 0.73 4.84 8.07
N TYR A 215 -0.34 5.51 8.48
CA TYR A 215 -1.53 4.83 8.99
C TYR A 215 -2.80 5.54 8.55
N HIS A 216 -3.85 4.79 8.25
CA HIS A 216 -5.15 5.38 7.98
C HIS A 216 -5.68 6.02 9.28
N PRO A 217 -6.26 7.23 9.27
CA PRO A 217 -6.76 7.88 10.50
C PRO A 217 -7.77 7.02 11.29
N CYS A 218 -8.56 6.22 10.59
CA CYS A 218 -9.50 5.26 11.18
C CYS A 218 -8.91 3.88 11.51
N ALA A 219 -7.59 3.68 11.40
CA ALA A 219 -6.94 2.43 11.79
C ALA A 219 -7.11 2.17 13.29
N HIS A 220 -7.25 0.91 13.68
CA HIS A 220 -7.41 0.56 15.08
C HIS A 220 -6.20 1.06 15.93
N PRO A 221 -6.41 1.88 16.98
CA PRO A 221 -5.32 2.56 17.69
C PRO A 221 -4.26 1.63 18.29
N VAL A 222 -4.65 0.41 18.71
CA VAL A 222 -3.70 -0.59 19.23
C VAL A 222 -2.69 -1.01 18.16
N LEU A 223 -3.12 -1.14 16.90
CA LEU A 223 -2.24 -1.52 15.80
C LEU A 223 -1.28 -0.39 15.43
N VAL A 224 -1.81 0.84 15.34
CA VAL A 224 -0.98 2.05 15.13
C VAL A 224 0.07 2.16 16.23
N ASN A 225 -0.32 2.01 17.49
CA ASN A 225 0.61 2.04 18.63
C ASN A 225 1.63 0.90 18.60
N ARG A 226 1.24 -0.29 18.13
CA ARG A 226 2.16 -1.43 18.02
C ARG A 226 3.23 -1.16 16.95
N LEU A 227 2.85 -0.68 15.77
CA LEU A 227 3.80 -0.35 14.71
C LEU A 227 4.66 0.87 15.08
N ARG A 228 4.08 1.89 15.71
CA ARG A 228 4.80 3.07 16.24
C ARG A 228 5.95 2.64 17.16
N ARG A 229 5.69 1.72 18.09
CA ARG A 229 6.74 1.19 18.99
C ARG A 229 7.87 0.53 18.21
N VAL A 230 7.56 -0.29 17.20
CA VAL A 230 8.56 -0.94 16.35
C VAL A 230 9.45 0.09 15.67
N VAL A 231 8.85 1.09 15.00
CA VAL A 231 9.59 2.10 14.24
C VAL A 231 10.45 2.96 15.18
N THR A 232 9.87 3.45 16.27
CA THR A 232 10.58 4.32 17.23
C THR A 232 11.69 3.60 17.99
N SER A 233 11.61 2.27 18.18
CA SER A 233 12.71 1.48 18.73
C SER A 233 13.73 1.04 17.70
N CYS A 234 13.48 1.25 16.41
CA CYS A 234 14.31 0.70 15.33
C CYS A 234 15.36 1.68 14.80
N LEU A 235 14.99 2.94 14.61
CA LEU A 235 15.88 3.93 14.00
C LEU A 235 15.48 5.35 14.38
N TYR A 236 16.46 6.25 14.38
CA TYR A 236 16.30 7.68 14.50
C TYR A 236 15.58 8.26 13.26
N ARG A 237 16.00 7.88 12.05
CA ARG A 237 15.46 8.42 10.79
C ARG A 237 14.06 7.87 10.45
N HIS A 238 13.05 8.31 11.19
CA HIS A 238 11.66 7.97 10.93
C HIS A 238 10.74 9.19 10.85
N VAL A 239 9.66 9.06 10.09
CA VAL A 239 8.52 9.98 10.12
C VAL A 239 7.24 9.16 10.31
N ILE A 240 6.39 9.57 11.25
CA ILE A 240 5.10 8.92 11.52
C ILE A 240 3.99 9.92 11.24
N THR A 241 3.10 9.61 10.30
CA THR A 241 2.00 10.51 9.90
C THR A 241 0.76 9.71 9.45
N PRO A 242 -0.45 10.24 9.65
CA PRO A 242 -1.65 9.69 9.00
C PRO A 242 -1.60 9.78 7.47
N TYR A 243 -2.29 8.87 6.80
CA TYR A 243 -2.47 8.84 5.36
C TYR A 243 -3.82 8.21 4.97
N THR A 244 -4.75 9.05 4.51
CA THR A 244 -6.13 8.65 4.15
C THR A 244 -6.22 7.80 2.89
N LEU A 245 -5.20 7.82 2.04
CA LEU A 245 -5.20 7.05 0.78
C LEU A 245 -4.78 5.58 0.97
N LEU A 246 -4.46 5.15 2.19
CA LEU A 246 -4.25 3.72 2.45
C LEU A 246 -5.56 2.95 2.29
N PRO A 247 -5.53 1.77 1.65
CA PRO A 247 -6.73 0.99 1.45
C PRO A 247 -7.26 0.45 2.80
N PRO A 248 -8.58 0.39 3.02
CA PRO A 248 -9.15 -0.01 4.30
C PRO A 248 -8.72 -1.39 4.82
N ASN A 249 -8.44 -2.33 3.91
CA ASN A 249 -7.97 -3.68 4.26
C ASN A 249 -6.48 -3.73 4.63
N ARG A 250 -5.71 -2.66 4.41
CA ARG A 250 -4.30 -2.53 4.81
C ARG A 250 -4.06 -1.11 5.33
N PRO A 251 -4.62 -0.78 6.51
CA PRO A 251 -4.64 0.58 7.01
C PRO A 251 -3.30 1.03 7.61
N LEU A 252 -2.23 0.24 7.46
CA LEU A 252 -0.90 0.53 7.95
C LEU A 252 0.12 0.34 6.82
N ALA A 253 1.14 1.18 6.76
CA ALA A 253 2.24 0.98 5.83
C ALA A 253 3.58 1.45 6.39
N LEU A 254 4.66 0.78 5.97
CA LEU A 254 6.02 1.30 6.04
C LEU A 254 6.50 1.60 4.63
N VAL A 255 7.09 2.77 4.44
CA VAL A 255 7.60 3.21 3.14
C VAL A 255 9.08 3.58 3.27
N THR A 256 9.87 3.13 2.32
CA THR A 256 11.30 3.44 2.14
C THR A 256 11.53 3.74 0.65
N TRP A 257 12.71 4.21 0.27
CA TRP A 257 12.98 4.56 -1.13
C TRP A 257 12.79 3.37 -2.08
N GLY A 258 11.78 3.43 -2.95
CA GLY A 258 11.46 2.37 -3.91
C GLY A 258 10.72 1.15 -3.34
N TRP A 259 10.34 1.14 -2.06
CA TRP A 259 9.68 0.01 -1.41
C TRP A 259 8.55 0.44 -0.48
N ALA A 260 7.47 -0.33 -0.44
CA ALA A 260 6.40 -0.16 0.53
C ALA A 260 5.94 -1.51 1.08
N TYR A 261 5.58 -1.54 2.36
CA TYR A 261 4.98 -2.70 3.02
C TYR A 261 3.63 -2.31 3.60
N LEU A 262 2.55 -2.76 2.96
CA LEU A 262 1.18 -2.51 3.38
C LEU A 262 0.65 -3.67 4.24
N MET A 263 0.15 -3.34 5.41
CA MET A 263 -0.17 -4.28 6.47
C MET A 263 -1.65 -4.19 6.89
N PRO A 264 -2.38 -5.33 6.92
CA PRO A 264 -3.70 -5.42 7.57
C PRO A 264 -3.57 -5.41 9.10
N ASP A 265 -2.55 -6.09 9.62
CA ASP A 265 -2.18 -6.20 11.03
C ASP A 265 -0.65 -6.08 11.18
N VAL A 266 -0.17 -5.83 12.39
CA VAL A 266 1.25 -5.66 12.70
C VAL A 266 1.88 -6.99 13.08
N ASP A 267 2.56 -7.59 12.12
CA ASP A 267 3.59 -8.60 12.39
C ASP A 267 4.91 -7.90 12.71
N THR A 268 5.26 -7.89 13.99
CA THR A 268 6.48 -7.24 14.50
C THR A 268 7.74 -7.77 13.82
N GLU A 269 7.83 -9.08 13.58
CA GLU A 269 9.03 -9.69 13.00
C GLU A 269 9.21 -9.27 11.54
N SER A 270 8.13 -9.36 10.75
CA SER A 270 8.15 -8.89 9.36
C SER A 270 8.40 -7.39 9.24
N ALA A 271 7.85 -6.57 10.15
CA ALA A 271 8.10 -5.13 10.17
C ALA A 271 9.57 -4.80 10.46
N ILE A 272 10.17 -5.44 11.48
CA ILE A 272 11.59 -5.29 11.81
C ILE A 272 12.46 -5.75 10.63
N LYS A 273 12.12 -6.88 10.01
CA LYS A 273 12.83 -7.39 8.84
C LYS A 273 12.80 -6.40 7.69
N PHE A 274 11.62 -5.86 7.36
CA PHE A 274 11.46 -4.85 6.32
C PHE A 274 12.31 -3.61 6.61
N ILE A 275 12.29 -3.10 7.84
CA ILE A 275 13.08 -1.93 8.24
C ILE A 275 14.58 -2.20 8.06
N ARG A 276 15.07 -3.37 8.51
CA ARG A 276 16.48 -3.75 8.37
C ARG A 276 16.93 -3.91 6.92
N GLU A 277 16.05 -4.45 6.06
CA GLU A 277 16.38 -4.71 4.65
C GLU A 277 16.32 -3.44 3.79
N HIS A 278 15.48 -2.46 4.13
CA HIS A 278 15.15 -1.36 3.23
C HIS A 278 15.45 0.05 3.75
N ALA A 279 15.62 0.26 5.06
CA ALA A 279 16.06 1.55 5.57
C ALA A 279 17.49 1.88 5.07
N LEU A 280 17.81 3.17 5.04
CA LEU A 280 19.11 3.73 4.65
C LEU A 280 19.54 3.48 3.18
N ASN A 281 18.66 2.91 2.36
CA ASN A 281 18.90 2.62 0.95
C ASN A 281 18.45 3.75 0.00
N GLY A 282 18.24 4.96 0.52
CA GLY A 282 18.00 6.15 -0.30
C GLY A 282 19.26 6.56 -1.09
N PRO A 283 19.12 7.27 -2.22
CA PRO A 283 20.25 7.70 -3.03
C PRO A 283 21.11 8.75 -2.33
N GLU A 284 20.55 9.50 -1.36
CA GLU A 284 21.29 10.48 -0.59
C GLU A 284 21.62 9.96 0.81
N ARG A 285 22.92 9.96 1.14
CA ARG A 285 23.42 9.50 2.44
C ARG A 285 23.61 10.67 3.38
N THR A 286 22.50 11.16 3.91
CA THR A 286 22.49 12.24 4.92
C THR A 286 21.63 11.83 6.11
N HIS A 287 22.11 12.15 7.31
CA HIS A 287 21.39 12.00 8.56
C HIS A 287 20.85 13.33 9.10
N ASN A 288 21.03 14.41 8.34
CA ASN A 288 20.64 15.75 8.77
C ASN A 288 19.13 15.82 9.00
N ASP A 289 18.77 16.47 10.11
CA ASP A 289 17.38 16.73 10.42
C ASP A 289 16.78 17.78 9.47
N GLY A 290 15.47 17.72 9.29
CA GLY A 290 14.73 18.56 8.36
C GLY A 290 14.47 19.98 8.84
N GLN A 291 13.93 20.81 7.96
CA GLN A 291 13.53 22.19 8.28
C GLN A 291 12.02 22.31 8.46
N TYR A 292 11.23 21.41 7.88
CA TYR A 292 9.78 21.39 8.05
C TYR A 292 9.42 20.77 9.41
N ASP A 293 8.73 21.53 10.26
CA ASP A 293 8.26 21.07 11.58
C ASP A 293 6.79 21.43 11.86
N GLN A 294 6.06 21.86 10.84
CA GLN A 294 4.63 22.12 10.94
C GLN A 294 3.92 20.83 11.38
N PHE A 295 3.13 20.93 12.46
CA PHE A 295 2.40 19.81 13.07
C PHE A 295 3.27 18.68 13.66
N LEU A 296 4.55 18.95 13.94
CA LEU A 296 5.39 18.03 14.69
C LEU A 296 4.87 17.87 16.13
N LEU A 297 4.57 16.64 16.52
CA LEU A 297 4.10 16.28 17.86
C LEU A 297 5.26 15.84 18.76
N LYS A 298 6.19 15.06 18.21
CA LYS A 298 7.33 14.54 18.95
C LYS A 298 8.53 14.36 18.02
N HIS A 299 9.69 14.88 18.40
CA HIS A 299 10.95 14.59 17.70
C HIS A 299 11.36 13.12 17.84
N ALA A 300 12.00 12.58 16.81
CA ALA A 300 12.64 11.28 16.88
C ALA A 300 13.79 11.30 17.89
N GLU A 301 13.89 10.22 18.67
CA GLU A 301 15.01 9.99 19.58
C GLU A 301 16.10 9.20 18.85
N ILE A 302 17.35 9.46 19.20
CA ILE A 302 18.47 8.67 18.69
C ILE A 302 18.41 7.28 19.32
N VAL A 303 18.31 6.24 18.49
CA VAL A 303 18.18 4.85 18.94
C VAL A 303 19.56 4.21 19.14
N SER A 304 20.38 4.15 18.09
CA SER A 304 21.75 3.62 18.15
C SER A 304 22.78 4.75 18.13
N ASN A 305 22.80 5.51 17.05
CA ASN A 305 23.54 6.77 16.90
C ASN A 305 22.87 7.63 15.82
N ILE A 306 23.41 8.82 15.57
CA ILE A 306 22.84 9.76 14.60
C ILE A 306 22.85 9.21 13.16
N GLU A 307 23.74 8.28 12.85
CA GLU A 307 23.89 7.63 11.55
C GLU A 307 23.00 6.39 11.39
N ASP A 308 22.28 5.95 12.44
CA ASP A 308 21.54 4.68 12.47
C ASP A 308 22.41 3.46 12.09
N GLU A 309 23.68 3.41 12.51
CA GLU A 309 24.61 2.31 12.13
C GLU A 309 24.07 0.93 12.51
N THR A 310 23.34 0.84 13.62
CA THR A 310 22.63 -0.38 14.03
C THR A 310 21.13 -0.13 13.97
N ILE A 311 20.48 -0.78 13.02
CA ILE A 311 19.02 -0.72 12.79
C ILE A 311 18.32 -1.80 13.62
N CYS A 312 17.34 -1.39 14.41
CA CYS A 312 16.61 -2.24 15.36
C CYS A 312 17.56 -2.98 16.31
N PRO A 313 18.30 -2.26 17.19
CA PRO A 313 19.08 -2.89 18.24
C PRO A 313 18.18 -3.71 19.17
N ILE A 314 18.75 -4.75 19.76
CA ILE A 314 18.07 -5.71 20.65
C ILE A 314 17.98 -5.14 22.06
#